data_AF-A0A4Y7U1T6-F1
#
_entry.id   AF-A0A4Y7U1T6-F1
#
_cell.length_a   1.000
_cell.length_b   1.000
_cell.length_c   1.000
_cell.angle_alpha   90.00
_cell.angle_beta   90.00
_cell.angle_gamma   90.00
#
_symmetry.space_group_name_H-M   'P 1'
#
loop_
_entity.id
_entity.type
_entity.pdbx_description
1 polymer ?
#
loop_
_entity_poly.entity_id
_entity_poly.type
_entity_poly.pdbx_seq_one_letter_code
_entity_poly.pdbx_strand_id
1 'polypeptide(L)'
;DNPKPEPWSEILKRPTKTIDDIEVTVKEIFREVQKKGDEAIAKYTSIFDGISLDNYEVSNEEIQEAISLISDDLKEAIQLAKNNIYKFHNAQKTE
;
A
#
# COMPACT_ATOMS: atom_id res chain seq x y z
N ASP A 1 18.51 -12.00 -34.19
CA ASP A 1 19.06 -13.19 -33.52
C ASP A 1 18.15 -13.65 -32.40
N ASN A 2 17.69 -14.90 -32.47
CA ASN A 2 16.92 -15.53 -31.40
C ASN A 2 17.93 -16.24 -30.48
N PRO A 3 18.05 -15.84 -29.19
CA PRO A 3 18.96 -16.52 -28.29
C PRO A 3 18.54 -17.97 -28.14
N LYS A 4 19.51 -18.89 -28.25
CA LYS A 4 19.29 -20.30 -27.87
C LYS A 4 18.83 -20.37 -26.39
N PRO A 5 18.21 -21.45 -25.91
CA PRO A 5 17.62 -21.49 -24.57
C PRO A 5 18.60 -21.35 -23.39
N GLU A 6 19.88 -21.59 -23.60
CA GLU A 6 20.91 -21.65 -22.54
C GLU A 6 21.08 -20.36 -21.70
N PRO A 7 21.05 -19.12 -22.24
CA PRO A 7 21.11 -17.90 -21.46
C PRO A 7 19.73 -17.46 -20.94
N TRP A 8 18.62 -18.15 -21.25
CA TRP A 8 17.29 -17.70 -20.83
C TRP A 8 17.16 -17.64 -19.32
N SER A 9 17.80 -18.56 -18.58
CA SER A 9 17.80 -18.50 -17.12
C SER A 9 18.41 -17.19 -16.62
N GLU A 10 19.50 -16.73 -17.21
CA GLU A 10 20.15 -15.46 -16.86
C GLU A 10 19.33 -14.24 -17.32
N ILE A 11 18.77 -14.28 -18.53
CA ILE A 11 17.94 -13.18 -19.09
C ILE A 11 16.65 -12.99 -18.27
N LEU A 12 16.10 -14.08 -17.74
CA LEU A 12 14.88 -14.07 -16.94
C LEU A 12 15.15 -13.84 -15.45
N LYS A 13 16.42 -13.69 -15.02
CA LYS A 13 16.71 -13.33 -13.63
C LYS A 13 16.14 -11.95 -13.34
N ARG A 14 15.30 -11.89 -12.31
CA ARG A 14 14.90 -10.62 -11.71
C ARG A 14 16.09 -10.05 -10.94
N PRO A 15 16.35 -8.74 -11.02
CA PRO A 15 17.34 -8.12 -10.17
C PRO A 15 16.92 -8.32 -8.70
N THR A 16 17.84 -8.84 -7.88
CA THR A 16 17.64 -9.00 -6.45
C THR A 16 18.48 -7.97 -5.70
N LYS A 17 17.90 -7.38 -4.66
CA LYS A 17 18.59 -6.50 -3.72
C LYS A 17 18.53 -7.16 -2.35
N THR A 18 19.65 -7.18 -1.63
CA THR A 18 19.69 -7.63 -0.24
C THR A 18 19.01 -6.58 0.64
N ILE A 19 18.27 -7.03 1.65
CA ILE A 19 17.38 -6.20 2.50
C ILE A 19 17.72 -6.32 3.99
N ASP A 20 18.92 -6.80 4.31
CA ASP A 20 19.34 -7.16 5.67
C ASP A 20 19.22 -5.97 6.64
N ASP A 21 19.54 -4.76 6.20
CA ASP A 21 19.44 -3.54 7.01
C ASP A 21 17.97 -3.16 7.32
N ILE A 22 17.03 -3.47 6.43
CA ILE A 22 15.61 -3.18 6.60
C ILE A 22 15.00 -4.12 7.65
N GLU A 23 15.46 -5.37 7.69
CA GLU A 23 14.91 -6.38 8.60
C GLU A 23 15.10 -6.00 10.07
N VAL A 24 16.25 -5.41 10.42
CA VAL A 24 16.53 -4.94 11.78
C VAL A 24 15.54 -3.83 12.18
N THR A 25 15.35 -2.83 11.32
CA THR A 25 14.43 -1.72 11.58
C THR A 25 12.99 -2.19 11.72
N VAL A 26 12.52 -3.08 10.84
CA VAL A 26 11.15 -3.62 10.91
C VAL A 26 10.92 -4.38 12.22
N LYS A 27 11.87 -5.22 12.65
CA LYS A 27 11.76 -5.97 13.92
C LYS A 27 11.70 -5.05 15.14
N GLU A 28 12.46 -3.96 15.13
CA GLU A 28 12.43 -2.96 16.20
C GLU A 28 11.07 -2.26 16.27
N ILE A 29 10.55 -1.78 15.14
CA ILE A 29 9.23 -1.13 15.05
C ILE A 29 8.14 -2.07 15.55
N PHE A 30 8.11 -3.33 15.09
CA PHE A 30 7.14 -4.33 15.55
C PHE A 30 7.20 -4.54 17.07
N ARG A 31 8.41 -4.65 17.64
CA ARG A 31 8.58 -4.81 19.09
C ARG A 31 8.07 -3.59 19.86
N GLU A 32 8.30 -2.39 19.35
CA GLU A 32 7.80 -1.17 19.99
C GLU A 32 6.28 -1.05 19.90
N VAL A 33 5.69 -1.29 18.72
CA VAL A 33 4.23 -1.27 18.53
C VAL A 33 3.55 -2.34 19.40
N GLN A 34 4.11 -3.54 19.50
CA GLN A 34 3.57 -4.58 20.38
C GLN A 34 3.57 -4.17 21.86
N LYS A 35 4.58 -3.42 22.30
CA LYS A 35 4.74 -3.03 23.71
C LYS A 35 4.00 -1.75 24.08
N LYS A 36 3.92 -0.80 23.17
CA LYS A 36 3.47 0.58 23.42
C LYS A 36 2.21 0.97 22.64
N GLY A 37 1.75 0.13 21.71
CA GLY A 37 0.58 0.38 20.89
C GLY A 37 0.65 1.73 20.18
N ASP A 38 -0.42 2.51 20.33
CA ASP A 38 -0.62 3.80 19.70
C ASP A 38 0.47 4.84 20.02
N GLU A 39 1.11 4.79 21.20
CA GLU A 39 2.23 5.68 21.50
C GLU A 39 3.40 5.47 20.53
N ALA A 40 3.69 4.21 20.18
CA ALA A 40 4.70 3.91 19.17
C ALA A 40 4.25 4.37 17.79
N ILE A 41 2.96 4.22 17.45
CA ILE A 41 2.42 4.70 16.17
C ILE A 41 2.59 6.22 16.05
N ALA A 42 2.14 7.00 17.05
CA ALA A 42 2.32 8.45 17.08
C ALA A 42 3.79 8.87 16.97
N LYS A 43 4.70 8.18 17.69
CA LYS A 43 6.14 8.40 17.59
C LYS A 43 6.62 8.20 16.15
N TYR A 44 6.26 7.10 15.50
CA TYR A 44 6.75 6.79 14.17
C TYR A 44 6.12 7.66 13.07
N THR A 45 4.84 8.03 13.19
CA THR A 45 4.21 9.05 12.34
C THR A 45 4.95 10.39 12.46
N SER A 46 5.32 10.81 13.67
CA SER A 46 6.10 12.04 13.85
C SER A 46 7.50 11.95 13.23
N ILE A 47 8.20 10.82 13.38
CA ILE A 47 9.55 10.64 12.84
C ILE A 47 9.57 10.57 11.31
N PHE A 48 8.63 9.83 10.71
CA PHE A 48 8.64 9.56 9.27
C PHE A 48 7.82 10.56 8.45
N ASP A 49 6.66 10.96 8.96
CA ASP A 49 5.74 11.87 8.26
C ASP A 49 5.86 13.32 8.75
N GLY A 50 6.54 13.55 9.88
CA GLY A 50 6.81 14.90 10.42
C GLY A 50 5.62 15.57 11.09
N ILE A 51 4.54 14.83 11.37
CA ILE A 51 3.30 15.36 11.93
C ILE A 51 2.93 14.67 13.25
N SER A 52 2.14 15.36 14.07
CA SER A 52 1.46 14.77 15.23
C SER A 52 -0.02 14.69 14.91
N LEU A 53 -0.62 13.52 15.13
CA LEU A 53 -2.04 13.28 14.91
C LEU A 53 -2.75 13.14 16.25
N ASP A 54 -3.90 13.79 16.38
CA ASP A 54 -4.79 13.63 17.53
C ASP A 54 -5.70 12.40 17.39
N ASN A 55 -5.99 12.00 16.15
CA ASN A 55 -6.84 10.85 15.81
C ASN A 55 -6.18 10.03 14.69
N TYR A 56 -6.28 8.70 14.76
CA TYR A 56 -5.77 7.79 13.73
C TYR A 56 -6.81 7.45 12.65
N GLU A 57 -8.08 7.60 12.97
CA GLU A 57 -9.18 7.35 12.05
C GLU A 57 -9.58 8.66 11.36
N VAL A 58 -9.69 8.61 10.04
CA VAL A 58 -10.18 9.73 9.24
C VAL A 58 -11.67 9.92 9.54
N SER A 59 -12.06 11.13 9.90
CA SER A 59 -13.45 11.47 10.24
C SER A 59 -14.38 11.39 9.02
N ASN A 60 -15.67 11.22 9.27
CA ASN A 60 -16.68 11.25 8.21
C ASN A 60 -16.69 12.61 7.50
N GLU A 61 -16.44 13.68 8.23
CA GLU A 61 -16.37 15.05 7.73
C GLU A 61 -15.23 15.20 6.72
N GLU A 62 -14.02 14.75 7.06
CA GLU A 62 -12.86 14.74 6.15
C GLU A 62 -13.13 13.89 4.91
N ILE A 63 -13.82 12.75 5.04
CA ILE A 63 -14.23 11.92 3.91
C ILE A 63 -15.20 12.67 2.99
N GLN A 64 -16.23 13.33 3.54
CA GLN A 64 -17.18 14.09 2.73
C GLN A 64 -16.52 15.28 2.04
N GLU A 65 -15.59 15.97 2.73
CA GLU A 65 -14.80 17.04 2.14
C GLU A 65 -13.98 16.50 0.96
N ALA A 66 -13.23 15.41 1.14
CA ALA A 66 -12.45 14.80 0.08
C ALA A 66 -13.30 14.39 -1.14
N ILE A 67 -14.52 13.88 -0.93
CA ILE A 67 -15.48 13.56 -2.01
C ILE A 67 -15.87 14.82 -2.79
N SER A 68 -16.03 15.96 -2.10
CA SER A 68 -16.39 17.24 -2.72
C SER A 68 -15.24 17.87 -3.52
N LEU A 69 -13.99 17.56 -3.18
CA LEU A 69 -12.79 18.14 -3.79
C LEU A 69 -12.42 17.52 -5.15
N ILE A 70 -13.01 16.38 -5.51
CA ILE A 70 -12.73 15.71 -6.79
C ILE A 70 -13.82 16.00 -7.84
N SER A 71 -13.40 16.19 -9.09
CA SER A 71 -14.30 16.42 -10.23
C SER A 71 -15.20 15.22 -10.52
N ASP A 72 -16.38 15.47 -11.10
CA ASP A 72 -17.31 14.39 -11.46
C ASP A 72 -16.73 13.45 -12.54
N ASP A 73 -15.97 13.96 -13.51
CA ASP A 73 -15.26 13.14 -14.50
C ASP A 73 -14.34 12.09 -13.84
N LEU A 74 -13.59 12.49 -12.80
CA LEU A 74 -12.72 11.58 -12.06
C LEU A 74 -13.55 10.56 -11.27
N LYS A 75 -14.68 10.97 -10.67
CA LYS A 75 -15.59 10.03 -9.98
C LYS A 75 -16.11 8.99 -10.95
N GLU A 76 -16.58 9.41 -12.12
CA GLU A 76 -17.09 8.51 -13.17
C GLU A 76 -16.02 7.53 -13.65
N ALA A 77 -14.80 8.00 -13.88
CA ALA A 77 -13.67 7.15 -14.28
C ALA A 77 -13.35 6.07 -13.23
N ILE A 78 -13.33 6.44 -11.94
CA ILE A 78 -13.08 5.51 -10.83
C ILE A 78 -14.24 4.50 -10.71
N GLN A 79 -15.51 4.93 -10.85
CA GLN A 79 -16.65 4.03 -10.81
C GLN A 79 -16.65 3.04 -11.98
N LEU A 80 -16.27 3.47 -13.18
CA LEU A 80 -16.11 2.58 -14.33
C LEU A 80 -15.03 1.51 -14.07
N ALA A 81 -13.86 1.92 -13.57
CA ALA A 81 -12.78 1.00 -13.21
C ALA A 81 -13.23 0.00 -12.13
N LYS A 82 -13.87 0.49 -11.06
CA LYS A 82 -14.45 -0.34 -10.00
C LYS A 82 -15.41 -1.37 -10.57
N ASN A 83 -16.34 -0.98 -11.44
CA ASN A 83 -17.35 -1.88 -12.00
C ASN A 83 -16.71 -3.02 -12.81
N ASN A 84 -15.66 -2.71 -13.59
CA ASN A 84 -14.93 -3.72 -14.35
C ASN A 84 -14.16 -4.70 -13.45
N ILE A 85 -13.43 -4.17 -12.46
CA ILE A 85 -12.69 -4.96 -11.46
C ILE A 85 -13.66 -5.87 -10.68
N TYR A 86 -14.74 -5.29 -10.18
CA TYR A 86 -15.76 -6.02 -9.42
C TYR A 86 -16.38 -7.13 -10.26
N LYS A 87 -16.79 -6.84 -11.51
CA LYS A 87 -17.38 -7.85 -12.40
C LYS A 87 -16.44 -9.02 -12.64
N PHE A 88 -15.16 -8.75 -12.89
CA PHE A 88 -14.15 -9.78 -13.13
C PHE A 88 -13.93 -10.66 -11.90
N HIS A 89 -13.70 -10.06 -10.72
CA HIS A 89 -13.45 -10.82 -9.49
C HIS A 89 -14.69 -11.50 -8.94
N ASN A 90 -15.88 -10.92 -9.12
CA ASN A 90 -17.13 -11.57 -8.71
C ASN A 90 -17.38 -12.87 -9.49
N ALA A 91 -16.96 -12.93 -10.77
CA ALA A 91 -17.04 -14.14 -11.57
C ALA A 91 -16.04 -15.24 -11.14
N GLN A 92 -15.08 -14.94 -10.26
CA GLN A 92 -14.09 -15.89 -9.73
C GLN A 92 -14.51 -16.52 -8.40
N LYS A 93 -15.65 -16.10 -7.82
CA LYS A 93 -16.15 -16.69 -6.57
C LYS A 93 -16.55 -18.14 -6.81
N THR A 94 -15.93 -19.06 -6.08
CA THR A 94 -16.36 -20.46 -5.99
C THR A 94 -17.42 -20.61 -4.90
N GLU A 95 -18.25 -21.66 -5.00
CA GLU A 95 -19.17 -22.07 -3.92
C GLU A 95 -18.44 -22.47 -2.63
#